data_AF-M6C0X3-F1
#
_entry.id   AF-M6C0X3-F1
#
_cell.length_a   1.000
_cell.length_b   1.000
_cell.length_c   1.000
_cell.angle_alpha   90.00
_cell.angle_beta   90.00
_cell.angle_gamma   90.00
#
_symmetry.space_group_name_H-M   'P 1'
#
loop_
_entity.id
_entity.type
_entity.pdbx_description
1 polymer ?
#
loop_
_entity_poly.entity_id
_entity_poly.type
_entity_poly.pdbx_seq_one_letter_code
_entity_poly.pdbx_strand_id
1 'polypeptide(L)'
;MESDLLAIFWTEKIKLTQYIIQTTKNFSSNQLDFSITSRKSIRSFLQDMVAGDFFLRVSLPISVGISSILPISRQSEEEIEKDLVRFRDQFGSPALPSGLREIITQSAGELFFEGCNPELKPLFLRWKKILVRLEKTIQALRVRDSLKYRYFSVIGIVSLPVAINYFEMQNLTWLRNGIMRITENPNFPSR
;
A
#
# COMPACT_ATOMS: atom_id res chain seq x y z
N MET A 1 21.38 -15.93 -6.32
CA MET A 1 21.02 -14.62 -5.72
C MET A 1 19.52 -14.67 -5.53
N GLU A 2 19.03 -15.13 -4.37
CA GLU A 2 17.58 -15.16 -4.12
C GLU A 2 17.05 -13.75 -4.29
N SER A 3 16.06 -13.57 -5.18
CA SER A 3 15.45 -12.26 -5.36
C SER A 3 14.83 -11.87 -4.03
N ASP A 4 15.15 -10.67 -3.54
CA ASP A 4 14.64 -10.19 -2.27
C ASP A 4 13.20 -9.72 -2.47
N LEU A 5 12.28 -10.68 -2.58
CA LEU A 5 10.86 -10.45 -2.86
C LEU A 5 10.26 -9.42 -1.91
N LEU A 6 10.65 -9.47 -0.63
CA LEU A 6 10.20 -8.51 0.37
C LEU A 6 10.61 -7.08 0.01
N ALA A 7 11.86 -6.86 -0.42
CA ALA A 7 12.33 -5.56 -0.85
C ALA A 7 11.65 -5.09 -2.15
N ILE A 8 11.39 -6.01 -3.09
CA ILE A 8 10.71 -5.70 -4.35
C ILE A 8 9.28 -5.21 -4.07
N PHE A 9 8.46 -5.99 -3.37
CA PHE A 9 7.08 -5.59 -3.05
C PHE A 9 7.01 -4.34 -2.18
N TRP A 10 7.98 -4.15 -1.27
CA TRP A 10 8.04 -2.91 -0.51
C TRP A 10 8.29 -1.70 -1.42
N THR A 11 9.24 -1.82 -2.35
CA THR A 11 9.57 -0.74 -3.30
C THR A 11 8.37 -0.38 -4.18
N GLU A 12 7.67 -1.38 -4.73
CA GLU A 12 6.47 -1.14 -5.55
C GLU A 12 5.34 -0.47 -4.76
N LYS A 13 5.12 -0.90 -3.51
CA LYS A 13 4.19 -0.21 -2.60
C LYS A 13 4.56 1.26 -2.35
N ILE A 14 5.84 1.59 -2.22
CA ILE A 14 6.31 2.97 -2.04
C ILE A 14 6.09 3.79 -3.31
N LYS A 15 6.40 3.24 -4.49
CA LYS A 15 6.12 3.91 -5.77
C LYS A 15 4.64 4.21 -5.95
N LEU A 16 3.77 3.23 -5.68
CA LEU A 16 2.32 3.41 -5.74
C LEU A 16 1.85 4.49 -4.77
N THR A 17 2.40 4.53 -3.55
CA THR A 17 2.06 5.58 -2.58
C THR A 17 2.44 6.97 -3.09
N GLN A 18 3.67 7.13 -3.61
CA GLN A 18 4.11 8.41 -4.18
C GLN A 18 3.23 8.83 -5.37
N TYR A 19 2.83 7.88 -6.21
CA TYR A 19 1.90 8.13 -7.31
C TYR A 19 0.54 8.63 -6.84
N ILE A 20 -0.03 8.00 -5.81
CA ILE A 20 -1.32 8.41 -5.21
C ILE A 20 -1.21 9.83 -4.64
N ILE A 21 -0.12 10.12 -3.93
CA ILE A 21 0.15 11.45 -3.38
C ILE A 21 0.21 12.48 -4.53
N GLN A 22 0.97 12.23 -5.59
CA GLN A 22 1.09 13.18 -6.71
C GLN A 22 -0.23 13.40 -7.43
N THR A 23 -1.02 12.35 -7.62
CA THR A 23 -2.33 12.40 -8.25
C THR A 23 -3.31 13.26 -7.45
N THR A 24 -3.25 13.22 -6.11
CA THR A 24 -4.28 13.81 -5.24
C THR A 24 -3.86 15.10 -4.54
N LYS A 25 -2.56 15.42 -4.46
CA LYS A 25 -2.04 16.50 -3.59
C LYS A 25 -2.59 17.89 -3.86
N ASN A 26 -3.13 18.13 -5.05
CA ASN A 26 -3.62 19.44 -5.49
C ASN A 26 -5.16 19.53 -5.59
N PHE A 27 -5.90 18.52 -5.12
CA PHE A 27 -7.36 18.59 -5.13
C PHE A 27 -7.87 19.62 -4.12
N SER A 28 -8.84 20.43 -4.54
CA SER A 28 -9.57 21.36 -3.66
C SER A 28 -10.49 20.60 -2.70
N SER A 29 -11.00 21.26 -1.66
CA SER A 29 -11.90 20.63 -0.68
C SER A 29 -13.15 20.05 -1.35
N ASN A 30 -13.73 20.78 -2.31
CA ASN A 30 -14.88 20.32 -3.10
C ASN A 30 -14.55 19.06 -3.91
N GLN A 31 -13.36 18.98 -4.50
CA GLN A 31 -12.91 17.79 -5.23
C GLN A 31 -12.66 16.60 -4.29
N LEU A 32 -12.12 16.85 -3.10
CA LEU A 32 -11.85 15.82 -2.09
C LEU A 32 -13.13 15.19 -1.54
N ASP A 33 -14.18 16.00 -1.39
CA ASP A 33 -15.45 15.59 -0.80
C ASP A 33 -16.49 15.18 -1.86
N PHE A 34 -16.20 15.38 -3.14
CA PHE A 34 -17.04 14.90 -4.24
C PHE A 34 -17.13 13.37 -4.29
N SER A 35 -18.31 12.86 -4.63
CA SER A 35 -18.63 11.44 -4.65
C SER A 35 -19.67 11.12 -5.73
N ILE A 36 -19.43 10.08 -6.54
CA ILE A 36 -20.38 9.66 -7.61
C ILE A 36 -21.59 8.94 -7.04
N THR A 37 -21.35 8.06 -6.06
CA THR A 37 -22.38 7.37 -5.30
C THR A 37 -22.23 7.83 -3.85
N SER A 38 -23.28 8.03 -3.09
CA SER A 38 -23.23 8.61 -1.72
C SER A 38 -22.37 7.86 -0.68
N ARG A 39 -21.59 6.85 -1.10
CA ARG A 39 -20.86 5.91 -0.24
C ARG A 39 -19.43 6.34 0.12
N LYS A 40 -18.63 6.89 -0.81
CA LYS A 40 -17.22 7.26 -0.53
C LYS A 40 -16.67 8.36 -1.45
N SER A 41 -16.12 9.40 -0.83
CA SER A 41 -15.38 10.47 -1.50
C SER A 41 -13.88 10.15 -1.66
N ILE A 42 -13.14 10.98 -2.41
CA ILE A 42 -11.67 10.87 -2.53
C ILE A 42 -11.01 10.94 -1.15
N ARG A 43 -11.48 11.84 -0.27
CA ARG A 43 -10.97 11.96 1.10
C ARG A 43 -11.13 10.65 1.87
N SER A 44 -12.29 10.01 1.75
CA SER A 44 -12.55 8.71 2.41
C SER A 44 -11.60 7.63 1.91
N PHE A 45 -11.36 7.52 0.59
CA PHE A 45 -10.42 6.54 0.06
C PHE A 45 -8.98 6.77 0.55
N LEU A 46 -8.52 8.02 0.59
CA LEU A 46 -7.19 8.34 1.11
C LEU A 46 -7.07 8.00 2.61
N GLN A 47 -8.12 8.25 3.40
CA GLN A 47 -8.15 7.87 4.81
C GLN A 47 -8.10 6.35 5.00
N ASP A 48 -8.82 5.60 4.19
CA ASP A 48 -8.82 4.13 4.21
C ASP A 48 -7.43 3.56 3.86
N MET A 49 -6.75 4.12 2.85
CA MET A 49 -5.35 3.77 2.49
C MET A 49 -4.41 3.95 3.68
N VAL A 50 -4.47 5.11 4.34
CA VAL A 50 -3.63 5.40 5.51
C VAL A 50 -3.98 4.48 6.69
N ALA A 51 -5.26 4.16 6.87
CA ALA A 51 -5.72 3.26 7.93
C ALA A 51 -5.25 1.81 7.69
N GLY A 52 -5.30 1.31 6.46
CA GLY A 52 -4.78 0.00 6.09
C GLY A 52 -3.29 -0.13 6.39
N ASP A 53 -2.49 0.85 6.00
CA ASP A 53 -1.05 0.87 6.30
C ASP A 53 -0.76 1.05 7.79
N PHE A 54 -1.60 1.81 8.50
CA PHE A 54 -1.49 1.91 9.95
C PHE A 54 -1.75 0.55 10.63
N PHE A 55 -2.75 -0.20 10.15
CA PHE A 55 -3.04 -1.54 10.66
C PHE A 55 -1.86 -2.48 10.43
N LEU A 56 -1.33 -2.53 9.20
CA LEU A 56 -0.12 -3.30 8.88
C LEU A 56 1.06 -2.95 9.79
N ARG A 57 1.28 -1.65 10.06
CA ARG A 57 2.34 -1.19 10.98
C ARG A 57 2.20 -1.76 12.39
N VAL A 58 0.98 -1.93 12.87
CA VAL A 58 0.71 -2.45 14.21
C VAL A 58 0.78 -3.99 14.24
N SER A 59 0.23 -4.66 13.23
CA SER A 59 0.10 -6.12 13.19
C SER A 59 1.39 -6.84 12.75
N LEU A 60 2.22 -6.20 11.91
CA LEU A 60 3.42 -6.84 11.36
C LEU A 60 4.44 -7.24 12.44
N PRO A 61 4.84 -6.37 13.39
CA PRO A 61 5.77 -6.76 14.45
C PRO A 61 5.23 -7.89 15.34
N ILE A 62 3.92 -7.89 15.61
CA ILE A 62 3.25 -8.93 16.39
C ILE A 62 3.33 -10.26 15.64
N SER A 63 2.99 -10.26 14.35
CA SER A 63 3.04 -11.45 13.50
C SER A 63 4.45 -12.05 13.43
N VAL A 64 5.46 -11.20 13.25
CA VAL A 64 6.87 -11.59 13.26
C VAL A 64 7.27 -12.23 14.59
N GLY A 65 6.85 -11.63 15.71
CA GLY A 65 7.11 -12.17 17.05
C GLY A 65 6.53 -13.58 17.21
N ILE A 66 5.28 -13.78 16.81
CA ILE A 66 4.61 -15.10 16.83
C ILE A 66 5.33 -16.09 15.90
N SER A 67 5.65 -15.70 14.66
CA SER A 67 6.38 -16.58 13.74
C SER A 67 7.76 -16.99 14.23
N SER A 68 8.43 -16.13 15.02
CA SER A 68 9.79 -16.42 15.49
C SER A 68 9.87 -17.56 16.50
N ILE A 69 8.75 -17.90 17.15
CA ILE A 69 8.67 -18.96 18.17
C ILE A 69 7.97 -20.23 17.69
N LEU A 70 7.19 -20.14 16.60
CA LEU A 70 6.49 -21.29 16.05
C LEU A 70 7.41 -22.10 15.13
N PRO A 71 7.32 -23.44 15.14
CA PRO A 71 8.11 -24.32 14.28
C PRO A 71 7.55 -24.35 12.85
N ILE A 72 7.44 -23.19 12.21
CA ILE A 72 6.91 -23.04 10.85
C ILE A 72 8.07 -23.23 9.86
N SER A 73 7.87 -24.09 8.86
CA SER A 73 8.82 -24.28 7.77
C SER A 73 8.99 -22.99 6.96
N ARG A 74 10.16 -22.82 6.34
CA ARG A 74 10.36 -21.81 5.31
C ARG A 74 9.34 -22.01 4.20
N GLN A 75 8.74 -20.91 3.72
CA GLN A 75 7.74 -20.97 2.65
C GLN A 75 8.41 -21.23 1.31
N SER A 76 7.82 -22.09 0.48
CA SER A 76 8.33 -22.35 -0.88
C SER A 76 7.91 -21.25 -1.85
N GLU A 77 8.62 -21.13 -2.98
CA GLU A 77 8.26 -20.16 -4.02
C GLU A 77 6.88 -20.46 -4.62
N GLU A 78 6.52 -21.74 -4.77
CA GLU A 78 5.20 -22.16 -5.27
C GLU A 78 4.06 -21.77 -4.33
N GLU A 79 4.27 -21.87 -3.01
CA GLU A 79 3.30 -21.41 -2.01
C GLU A 79 3.08 -19.89 -2.11
N ILE A 80 4.17 -19.14 -2.28
CA ILE A 80 4.13 -17.68 -2.44
C ILE A 80 3.38 -17.32 -3.72
N GLU A 81 3.70 -17.97 -4.85
CA GLU A 81 3.04 -17.73 -6.12
C GLU A 81 1.53 -18.00 -6.03
N LYS A 82 1.13 -19.11 -5.40
CA LYS A 82 -0.28 -19.45 -5.20
C LYS A 82 -1.02 -18.37 -4.40
N ASP A 83 -0.42 -17.85 -3.33
CA ASP A 83 -1.02 -16.77 -2.55
C ASP A 83 -1.10 -15.45 -3.34
N LEU A 84 -0.05 -15.13 -4.12
CA LEU A 84 -0.05 -13.95 -5.00
C LEU A 84 -1.17 -14.04 -6.05
N VAL A 85 -1.33 -15.20 -6.69
CA VAL A 85 -2.42 -15.48 -7.65
C VAL A 85 -3.78 -15.35 -6.98
N ARG A 86 -3.97 -15.92 -5.78
CA ARG A 86 -5.23 -15.80 -5.04
C ARG A 86 -5.62 -14.34 -4.81
N PHE A 87 -4.68 -13.50 -4.37
CA PHE A 87 -4.96 -12.08 -4.14
C PHE A 87 -5.14 -11.30 -5.44
N ARG A 88 -4.35 -11.62 -6.47
CA ARG A 88 -4.55 -11.10 -7.83
C ARG A 88 -5.99 -11.30 -8.29
N ASP A 89 -6.51 -12.52 -8.14
CA ASP A 89 -7.86 -12.88 -8.57
C ASP A 89 -8.93 -12.22 -7.69
N GLN A 90 -8.69 -12.06 -6.39
CA GLN A 90 -9.57 -11.34 -5.47
C GLN A 90 -9.76 -9.86 -5.85
N PHE A 91 -8.69 -9.18 -6.27
CA PHE A 91 -8.74 -7.75 -6.63
C PHE A 91 -8.99 -7.49 -8.13
N GLY A 92 -8.95 -8.53 -8.97
CA GLY A 92 -9.27 -8.45 -10.40
C GLY A 92 -8.16 -7.92 -11.29
N SER A 93 -6.87 -8.13 -10.95
CA SER A 93 -5.69 -7.67 -11.72
C SER A 93 -5.82 -6.24 -12.29
N PRO A 94 -6.03 -5.21 -11.45
CA PRO A 94 -6.21 -3.86 -11.95
C PRO A 94 -4.96 -3.43 -12.75
N ALA A 95 -5.17 -2.94 -13.97
CA ALA A 95 -4.08 -2.43 -14.79
C ALA A 95 -3.31 -1.34 -14.04
N LEU A 96 -1.97 -1.34 -14.15
CA LEU A 96 -1.15 -0.30 -13.52
C LEU A 96 -1.48 1.08 -14.11
N PRO A 97 -1.63 2.14 -13.28
CA PRO A 97 -1.94 3.47 -13.76
C PRO A 97 -0.79 4.04 -14.61
N SER A 98 -1.15 4.87 -15.60
CA SER A 98 -0.19 5.55 -16.47
C SER A 98 0.73 6.44 -15.63
N GLY A 99 2.01 6.47 -15.96
CA GLY A 99 3.01 7.24 -15.21
C GLY A 99 3.53 6.58 -13.93
N LEU A 100 2.97 5.45 -13.46
CA LEU A 100 3.51 4.75 -12.27
C LEU A 100 4.97 4.32 -12.46
N ARG A 101 5.33 3.90 -13.68
CA ARG A 101 6.70 3.49 -14.03
C ARG A 101 7.71 4.64 -13.97
N GLU A 102 7.25 5.89 -14.05
CA GLU A 102 8.08 7.10 -13.99
C GLU A 102 8.41 7.49 -12.55
N ILE A 103 7.75 6.89 -11.56
CA ILE A 103 8.02 7.11 -10.15
C ILE A 103 9.35 6.45 -9.76
N ILE A 104 10.34 7.29 -9.45
CA ILE A 104 11.68 6.86 -9.04
C ILE A 104 11.84 6.70 -7.52
N THR A 105 10.84 7.09 -6.73
CA THR A 105 10.89 7.00 -5.26
C THR A 105 10.90 5.54 -4.80
N GLN A 106 11.92 5.15 -4.04
CA GLN A 106 12.15 3.76 -3.63
C GLN A 106 12.06 3.57 -2.11
N SER A 107 12.21 4.63 -1.33
CA SER A 107 12.11 4.59 0.14
C SER A 107 10.98 5.45 0.67
N ALA A 108 10.38 5.03 1.79
CA ALA A 108 9.40 5.82 2.52
C ALA A 108 9.95 7.18 2.99
N GLY A 109 11.26 7.27 3.26
CA GLY A 109 11.93 8.52 3.63
C GLY A 109 11.92 9.58 2.51
N GLU A 110 11.92 9.13 1.26
CA GLU A 110 11.97 9.95 0.05
C GLU A 110 10.59 10.47 -0.37
N LEU A 111 9.50 9.97 0.22
CA LEU A 111 8.14 10.42 -0.11
C LEU A 111 8.00 11.94 0.04
N PHE A 112 7.49 12.60 -1.00
CA PHE A 112 7.41 14.06 -1.05
C PHE A 112 6.03 14.55 -1.52
N PHE A 113 5.64 15.71 -0.99
CA PHE A 113 4.33 16.34 -1.22
C PHE A 113 4.43 17.87 -1.06
N GLU A 114 5.50 18.47 -1.58
CA GLU A 114 5.66 19.91 -1.62
C GLU A 114 4.53 20.57 -2.43
N GLY A 115 4.09 21.74 -1.95
CA GLY A 115 2.99 22.51 -2.54
C GLY A 115 1.62 21.81 -2.44
N CYS A 116 1.45 20.80 -1.58
CA CYS A 116 0.15 20.14 -1.44
C CYS A 116 -0.91 21.05 -0.80
N ASN A 117 -2.18 20.75 -1.07
CA ASN A 117 -3.32 21.34 -0.36
C ASN A 117 -3.07 21.22 1.16
N PRO A 118 -3.15 22.33 1.93
CA PRO A 118 -2.99 22.32 3.38
C PRO A 118 -3.87 21.31 4.11
N GLU A 119 -5.06 21.00 3.62
CA GLU A 119 -5.97 20.00 4.22
C GLU A 119 -5.45 18.57 4.11
N LEU A 120 -4.67 18.25 3.07
CA LEU A 120 -4.08 16.93 2.87
C LEU A 120 -2.74 16.77 3.59
N LYS A 121 -2.08 17.88 3.92
CA LYS A 121 -0.75 17.87 4.54
C LYS A 121 -0.69 17.03 5.83
N PRO A 122 -1.64 17.13 6.79
CA PRO A 122 -1.63 16.27 7.97
C PRO A 122 -1.76 14.78 7.63
N LEU A 123 -2.60 14.44 6.65
CA LEU A 123 -2.83 13.07 6.21
C LEU A 123 -1.57 12.46 5.60
N PHE A 124 -0.91 13.17 4.66
CA PHE A 124 0.32 12.70 4.03
C PHE A 124 1.51 12.64 5.00
N LEU A 125 1.60 13.59 5.93
CA LEU A 125 2.60 13.52 7.01
C LEU A 125 2.40 12.28 7.88
N ARG A 126 1.15 11.97 8.23
CA ARG A 126 0.82 10.75 8.98
C ARG A 126 1.17 9.50 8.18
N TRP A 127 0.80 9.45 6.90
CA TRP A 127 1.08 8.32 6.01
C TRP A 127 2.58 8.06 5.89
N LYS A 128 3.37 9.10 5.58
CA LYS A 128 4.83 9.02 5.52
C LYS A 128 5.43 8.48 6.82
N LYS A 129 5.00 8.99 7.98
CA LYS A 129 5.47 8.51 9.30
C LYS A 129 5.17 7.03 9.53
N ILE A 130 4.00 6.56 9.09
CA ILE A 130 3.62 5.14 9.17
C ILE A 130 4.55 4.29 8.31
N LEU A 131 4.73 4.67 7.04
CA LEU A 131 5.55 3.93 6.08
C LEU A 131 7.03 3.92 6.47
N VAL A 132 7.59 5.02 6.97
CA VAL A 132 8.97 5.06 7.47
C VAL A 132 9.18 4.08 8.63
N ARG A 133 8.18 3.91 9.51
CA ARG A 133 8.26 2.93 10.60
C ARG A 133 8.16 1.50 10.07
N LEU A 134 7.27 1.25 9.11
CA LEU A 134 7.16 -0.05 8.45
C LEU A 134 8.45 -0.43 7.71
N GLU A 135 9.04 0.51 6.97
CA GLU A 135 10.29 0.31 6.24
C GLU A 135 11.42 -0.16 7.15
N LYS A 136 11.58 0.47 8.32
CA LYS A 136 12.57 0.03 9.31
C LYS A 136 12.36 -1.41 9.76
N THR A 137 11.11 -1.81 10.02
CA THR A 137 10.77 -3.20 10.37
C THR A 137 11.10 -4.15 9.22
N ILE A 138 10.75 -3.78 7.98
CA ILE A 138 11.00 -4.58 6.78
C ILE A 138 12.49 -4.73 6.51
N GLN A 139 13.28 -3.66 6.60
CA GLN A 139 14.73 -3.69 6.45
C GLN A 139 15.40 -4.58 7.50
N ALA A 140 14.93 -4.55 8.75
CA ALA A 140 15.44 -5.45 9.80
C ALA A 140 15.13 -6.93 9.51
N LEU A 141 14.00 -7.21 8.86
CA LEU A 141 13.59 -8.57 8.46
C LEU A 141 14.27 -9.04 7.19
N ARG A 142 14.65 -8.12 6.30
CA ARG A 142 15.41 -8.38 5.07
C ARG A 142 16.78 -9.01 5.35
N VAL A 143 17.44 -8.56 6.43
CA VAL A 143 18.72 -9.13 6.89
C VAL A 143 18.53 -10.56 7.43
N ARG A 144 17.28 -10.96 7.72
CA ARG A 144 16.90 -12.30 8.17
C ARG A 144 16.26 -13.04 6.97
N ASP A 145 16.16 -14.37 7.03
CA ASP A 145 15.43 -15.13 6.01
C ASP A 145 13.93 -14.78 6.10
N SER A 146 13.49 -13.81 5.30
CA SER A 146 12.14 -13.24 5.36
C SER A 146 11.04 -14.26 5.08
N LEU A 147 11.36 -15.35 4.39
CA LEU A 147 10.44 -16.44 4.05
C LEU A 147 10.19 -17.41 5.22
N LYS A 148 10.91 -17.26 6.33
CA LYS A 148 10.61 -17.97 7.59
C LYS A 148 9.50 -17.30 8.40
N TYR A 149 9.21 -16.03 8.14
CA TYR A 149 8.19 -15.29 8.89
C TYR A 149 6.84 -15.35 8.17
N ARG A 150 5.77 -15.31 8.96
CA ARG A 150 4.38 -15.24 8.50
C ARG A 150 3.74 -13.97 9.00
N TYR A 151 2.81 -13.46 8.20
CA TYR A 151 1.88 -12.44 8.58
C TYR A 151 0.56 -13.09 8.97
N PHE A 152 0.07 -12.83 10.19
CA PHE A 152 -1.18 -13.36 10.70
C PHE A 152 -2.23 -12.26 10.69
N SER A 153 -3.27 -12.41 9.87
CA SER A 153 -4.38 -11.45 9.89
C SER A 153 -5.67 -12.05 9.33
N VAL A 154 -6.70 -11.22 9.16
CA VAL A 154 -7.98 -11.57 8.54
C VAL A 154 -7.86 -12.07 7.10
N ILE A 155 -6.74 -11.81 6.42
CA ILE A 155 -6.47 -12.32 5.06
C ILE A 155 -5.90 -13.75 5.07
N GLY A 156 -5.71 -14.32 6.26
CA GLY A 156 -5.07 -15.61 6.50
C GLY A 156 -3.64 -15.50 7.04
N ILE A 157 -2.94 -16.63 6.99
CA ILE A 157 -1.52 -16.77 7.34
C ILE A 157 -0.74 -16.81 6.03
N VAL A 158 0.05 -15.78 5.76
CA VAL A 158 0.76 -15.63 4.47
C VAL A 158 2.21 -15.21 4.67
N SER A 159 3.02 -15.26 3.63
CA SER A 159 4.39 -14.74 3.67
C SER A 159 4.40 -13.22 3.87
N LEU A 160 5.49 -12.67 4.42
CA LEU A 160 5.60 -11.22 4.55
C LEU A 160 5.54 -10.48 3.20
N PRO A 161 6.24 -10.92 2.13
CA PRO A 161 6.10 -10.32 0.80
C PRO A 161 4.65 -10.29 0.31
N VAL A 162 3.93 -11.40 0.49
CA VAL A 162 2.51 -11.53 0.10
C VAL A 162 1.62 -10.57 0.89
N ALA A 163 1.88 -10.39 2.18
CA ALA A 163 1.16 -9.41 2.99
C ALA A 163 1.38 -7.99 2.49
N ILE A 164 2.62 -7.60 2.17
CA ILE A 164 2.91 -6.27 1.59
C ILE A 164 2.16 -6.09 0.27
N ASN A 165 2.23 -7.08 -0.62
CA ASN A 165 1.50 -7.07 -1.89
C ASN A 165 -0.02 -6.93 -1.68
N TYR A 166 -0.61 -7.59 -0.70
CA TYR A 166 -2.04 -7.44 -0.41
C TYR A 166 -2.44 -5.98 -0.12
N PHE A 167 -1.70 -5.29 0.76
CA PHE A 167 -1.99 -3.88 1.09
C PHE A 167 -1.66 -2.93 -0.07
N GLU A 168 -0.69 -3.27 -0.91
CA GLU A 168 -0.45 -2.56 -2.17
C GLU A 168 -1.63 -2.70 -3.14
N MET A 169 -2.09 -3.94 -3.38
CA MET A 169 -3.21 -4.24 -4.26
C MET A 169 -4.50 -3.58 -3.78
N GLN A 170 -4.75 -3.56 -2.47
CA GLN A 170 -5.88 -2.83 -1.89
C GLN A 170 -5.81 -1.33 -2.22
N ASN A 171 -4.65 -0.70 -2.05
CA ASN A 171 -4.46 0.71 -2.40
C ASN A 171 -4.62 0.94 -3.92
N LEU A 172 -4.13 0.03 -4.76
CA LEU A 172 -4.30 0.10 -6.21
C LEU A 172 -5.77 0.00 -6.62
N THR A 173 -6.54 -0.90 -5.99
CA THR A 173 -7.99 -1.02 -6.19
C THR A 173 -8.72 0.25 -5.78
N TRP A 174 -8.38 0.85 -4.63
CA TRP A 174 -8.99 2.11 -4.19
C TRP A 174 -8.62 3.29 -5.08
N LEU A 175 -7.38 3.34 -5.59
CA LEU A 175 -6.97 4.33 -6.57
C LEU A 175 -7.79 4.19 -7.86
N ARG A 176 -7.84 3.00 -8.46
CA ARG A 176 -8.52 2.78 -9.75
C ARG A 176 -10.04 2.90 -9.65
N ASN A 177 -10.64 2.10 -8.79
CA ASN A 177 -12.09 1.95 -8.73
C ASN A 177 -12.76 3.03 -7.89
N GLY A 178 -11.98 3.76 -7.08
CA GLY A 178 -12.41 4.89 -6.28
C GLY A 178 -11.96 6.21 -6.86
N ILE A 179 -10.72 6.60 -6.59
CA ILE A 179 -10.20 7.95 -6.86
C ILE A 179 -10.25 8.29 -8.36
N MET A 180 -9.65 7.47 -9.22
CA MET A 180 -9.59 7.74 -10.68
C MET A 180 -10.98 7.75 -11.30
N ARG A 181 -11.81 6.76 -10.95
CA ARG A 181 -13.21 6.73 -11.38
C ARG A 181 -13.98 7.99 -10.99
N ILE A 182 -13.74 8.53 -9.79
CA ILE A 182 -14.34 9.79 -9.34
C ILE A 182 -13.83 10.97 -10.17
N THR A 183 -12.52 11.05 -10.40
CA THR A 183 -11.90 12.18 -11.13
C THR A 183 -12.21 12.17 -12.62
N GLU A 184 -12.49 11.01 -13.20
CA GLU A 184 -12.89 10.84 -14.60
C GLU A 184 -14.39 11.14 -14.83
N ASN A 185 -15.16 11.41 -13.76
CA ASN A 185 -16.57 11.74 -13.88
C ASN A 185 -16.76 13.12 -14.56
N PRO A 186 -17.67 13.25 -15.54
CA PRO A 186 -17.94 14.55 -16.18
C PRO A 186 -18.40 15.65 -15.23
N ASN A 187 -19.01 15.29 -14.10
CA ASN A 187 -19.48 16.22 -13.07
C ASN A 187 -18.43 16.47 -11.97
N PHE A 188 -17.22 15.92 -12.10
CA PHE A 188 -16.15 16.17 -11.14
C PHE A 188 -15.84 17.68 -11.11
N PRO A 189 -15.77 18.31 -9.92
CA PRO A 189 -15.55 19.76 -9.83
C PRO A 189 -14.26 20.18 -10.53
N SER A 190 -14.31 21.26 -11.31
CA SER A 190 -13.11 21.89 -11.86
C SER A 190 -12.27 22.50 -10.73
N ARG A 191 -10.97 22.65 -10.98
CA ARG A 191 -10.07 23.37 -10.07
C ARG A 191 -10.40 24.85 -9.99
#